data_AF-A0A2H5VQ67-F1
#
_entry.id   AF-A0A2H5VQ67-F1
#
_cell.length_a   1.000
_cell.length_b   1.000
_cell.length_c   1.000
_cell.angle_alpha   90.00
_cell.angle_beta   90.00
_cell.angle_gamma   90.00
#
_symmetry.space_group_name_H-M   'P 1'
#
loop_
_entity.id
_entity.type
_entity.pdbx_description
1 polymer ?
#
loop_
_entity_poly.entity_id
_entity_poly.type
_entity_poly.pdbx_seq_one_letter_code
_entity_poly.pdbx_strand_id
1 'polypeptide(L)'
;MVSALLLLLTVGVRGTPAQIALRSDLVTVEVTVLDAEGNYVTDLQKEDFELRHDGTPQPIAFFEAQIRSELSRPLAVVFALDTSGSVGPQIAEQQHAARQFISLIHPGSVFAVIGFNDRIRIFQKFTSDPVRIARAFERAREVGGRTRLYDALDRAITLLSRDAPRRRDGRTVRRVIIVITDGFDYTSTISHTEVIHRANAADVTIYSITLPSYVLSVTGRRRVPTLLDASGIVRQTGGRDFSAEERDFMPIFRAIAEEIRASYTLAYYPPLEHRQDGRFHQITVTVRRPGLMVRQSRRGYLAPPG
;
A
#
# COMPACT_ATOMS: atom_id res chain seq x y z
N MET A 1 15.21 -71.66 -26.77
CA MET A 1 16.02 -70.44 -26.99
C MET A 1 15.38 -69.59 -28.07
N VAL A 2 14.58 -68.59 -27.70
CA VAL A 2 14.48 -67.27 -28.34
C VAL A 2 13.96 -66.33 -27.25
N SER A 3 14.75 -65.35 -26.87
CA SER A 3 14.42 -64.35 -25.85
C SER A 3 13.77 -63.15 -26.53
N ALA A 4 12.51 -62.84 -26.22
CA ALA A 4 11.82 -61.66 -26.72
C ALA A 4 11.80 -60.59 -25.62
N LEU A 5 12.64 -59.57 -25.80
CA LEU A 5 12.75 -58.41 -24.92
C LEU A 5 11.58 -57.46 -25.21
N LEU A 6 10.62 -57.36 -24.29
CA LEU A 6 9.51 -56.42 -24.38
C LEU A 6 9.97 -55.05 -23.85
N LEU A 7 10.23 -54.09 -24.75
CA LEU A 7 10.52 -52.70 -24.37
C LEU A 7 9.19 -51.98 -24.06
N LEU A 8 8.87 -51.77 -22.79
CA LEU A 8 7.79 -50.87 -22.36
C LEU A 8 8.27 -49.41 -22.49
N LEU A 9 7.85 -48.73 -23.55
CA LEU A 9 7.92 -47.28 -23.65
C LEU A 9 6.90 -46.67 -22.71
N THR A 10 7.32 -46.31 -21.49
CA THR A 10 6.53 -45.45 -20.61
C THR A 10 6.51 -44.04 -21.20
N VAL A 11 5.42 -43.69 -21.89
CA VAL A 11 5.12 -42.30 -22.24
C VAL A 11 4.82 -41.56 -20.94
N GLY A 12 5.85 -40.92 -20.38
CA GLY A 12 5.69 -40.02 -19.26
C GLY A 12 4.89 -38.80 -19.70
N VAL A 13 3.59 -38.78 -19.40
CA VAL A 13 2.79 -37.56 -19.46
C VAL A 13 3.35 -36.62 -18.39
N ARG A 14 4.31 -35.78 -18.79
CA ARG A 14 4.69 -34.59 -18.01
C ARG A 14 3.52 -33.61 -18.13
N GLY A 15 2.52 -33.81 -17.27
CA GLY A 15 1.57 -32.75 -16.97
C GLY A 15 2.37 -31.63 -16.34
N THR A 16 2.66 -30.57 -17.10
CA THR A 16 3.00 -29.27 -16.54
C THR A 16 1.96 -29.00 -15.45
N PRO A 17 2.32 -28.81 -14.17
CA PRO A 17 1.34 -28.41 -13.18
C PRO A 17 0.68 -27.17 -13.74
N ALA A 18 -0.63 -27.25 -14.01
CA ALA A 18 -1.40 -26.11 -14.42
C ALA A 18 -1.16 -25.06 -13.34
N GLN A 19 -0.35 -24.05 -13.67
CA GLN A 19 -0.24 -22.89 -12.82
C GLN A 19 -1.63 -22.29 -12.86
N ILE A 20 -2.37 -22.52 -11.78
CA ILE A 20 -3.63 -21.84 -11.52
C ILE A 20 -3.22 -20.36 -11.38
N ALA A 21 -3.18 -19.65 -12.51
CA ALA A 21 -3.25 -18.22 -12.53
C ALA A 21 -4.69 -17.90 -12.11
N LEU A 22 -4.92 -17.90 -10.81
CA LEU A 22 -6.14 -17.36 -10.23
C LEU A 22 -6.12 -15.88 -10.63
N ARG A 23 -6.77 -15.52 -11.75
CA ARG A 23 -7.37 -14.19 -11.87
C ARG A 23 -8.24 -14.10 -10.63
N SER A 24 -7.76 -13.41 -9.62
CA SER A 24 -8.45 -13.38 -8.35
C SER A 24 -9.67 -12.51 -8.56
N ASP A 25 -10.81 -13.15 -8.83
CA ASP A 25 -12.12 -12.54 -8.66
C ASP A 25 -12.38 -12.17 -7.19
N LEU A 26 -11.40 -12.38 -6.29
CA LEU A 26 -11.43 -11.92 -4.91
C LEU A 26 -11.18 -10.42 -4.86
N VAL A 27 -12.09 -9.71 -4.21
CA VAL A 27 -11.88 -8.33 -3.82
C VAL A 27 -11.35 -8.30 -2.40
N THR A 28 -10.20 -7.66 -2.21
CA THR A 28 -9.50 -7.56 -0.93
C THR A 28 -9.75 -6.20 -0.27
N VAL A 29 -10.01 -6.21 1.04
CA VAL A 29 -10.16 -5.02 1.88
C VAL A 29 -9.27 -5.17 3.10
N GLU A 30 -8.46 -4.16 3.36
CA GLU A 30 -7.67 -4.09 4.59
C GLU A 30 -8.44 -3.27 5.63
N VAL A 31 -8.36 -3.69 6.88
CA VAL A 31 -9.17 -3.12 7.95
C VAL A 31 -8.30 -2.92 9.18
N THR A 32 -8.38 -1.76 9.80
CA THR A 32 -7.81 -1.49 11.11
C THR A 32 -8.96 -1.22 12.07
N VAL A 33 -8.88 -1.77 13.28
CA VAL A 33 -9.93 -1.62 14.29
C VAL A 33 -9.34 -0.95 15.53
N LEU A 34 -10.09 0.02 16.07
CA LEU A 34 -9.70 0.83 17.22
C LEU A 34 -10.73 0.68 18.34
N ASP A 35 -10.28 0.74 19.59
CA ASP A 35 -11.17 0.93 20.75
C ASP A 35 -11.50 2.43 20.94
N ALA A 36 -12.26 2.75 22.00
CA ALA A 36 -12.68 4.12 22.31
C ALA A 36 -11.49 5.02 22.71
N GLU A 37 -10.44 4.41 23.25
CA GLU A 37 -9.19 5.06 23.67
C GLU A 37 -8.23 5.28 22.50
N GLY A 38 -8.52 4.72 21.32
CA GLY A 38 -7.71 4.84 20.11
C GLY A 38 -6.58 3.82 20.01
N ASN A 39 -6.59 2.76 20.84
CA ASN A 39 -5.64 1.66 20.71
C ASN A 39 -6.09 0.69 19.62
N TYR A 40 -5.12 0.06 18.96
CA TYR A 40 -5.40 -0.97 17.96
C TYR A 40 -5.91 -2.27 18.60
N VAL A 41 -7.09 -2.71 18.14
CA VAL A 41 -7.68 -3.99 18.54
C VAL A 41 -7.22 -5.07 17.57
N THR A 42 -6.39 -5.99 18.05
CA THR A 42 -5.59 -6.93 17.23
C THR A 42 -5.89 -8.40 17.49
N ASP A 43 -6.88 -8.69 18.34
CA ASP A 43 -7.32 -10.02 18.78
C ASP A 43 -8.59 -10.53 18.07
N LEU A 44 -9.15 -9.75 17.13
CA LEU A 44 -10.41 -10.11 16.44
C LEU A 44 -10.21 -11.34 15.56
N GLN A 45 -11.26 -12.16 15.53
CA GLN A 45 -11.36 -13.32 14.64
C GLN A 45 -12.24 -12.98 13.44
N LYS A 46 -12.21 -13.86 12.42
CA LYS A 46 -13.00 -13.71 11.20
C LYS A 46 -14.48 -13.47 11.48
N GLU A 47 -15.02 -14.16 12.48
CA GLU A 47 -16.43 -14.16 12.87
C GLU A 47 -16.87 -12.85 13.52
N ASP A 48 -15.92 -12.02 13.97
CA ASP A 48 -16.19 -10.68 14.49
C ASP A 48 -16.51 -9.68 13.38
N PHE A 49 -16.18 -9.99 12.13
CA PHE A 49 -16.37 -9.10 10.98
C PHE A 49 -17.65 -9.43 10.20
N GLU A 50 -18.31 -8.39 9.70
CA GLU A 50 -19.36 -8.48 8.69
C GLU A 50 -18.94 -7.65 7.48
N LEU A 51 -18.87 -8.31 6.32
CA LEU A 51 -18.56 -7.68 5.04
C LEU A 51 -19.82 -7.60 4.19
N ARG A 52 -20.10 -6.42 3.64
CA ARG A 52 -21.22 -6.17 2.73
C ARG A 52 -20.73 -5.64 1.40
N HIS A 53 -21.29 -6.16 0.32
CA HIS A 53 -21.17 -5.66 -1.04
C HIS A 53 -22.52 -5.04 -1.43
N ASP A 54 -22.53 -3.74 -1.75
CA ASP A 54 -23.77 -2.97 -2.03
C ASP A 54 -24.86 -3.17 -0.97
N GLY A 55 -24.46 -3.15 0.30
CA GLY A 55 -25.35 -3.38 1.44
C GLY A 55 -25.73 -4.84 1.69
N THR A 56 -25.44 -5.75 0.76
CA THR A 56 -25.75 -7.19 0.88
C THR A 56 -24.59 -7.94 1.55
N PRO A 57 -24.84 -8.70 2.64
CA PRO A 57 -23.80 -9.49 3.30
C PRO A 57 -23.12 -10.49 2.36
N GLN A 58 -21.79 -10.59 2.46
CA GLN A 58 -20.97 -11.52 1.69
C GLN A 58 -20.13 -12.40 2.60
N PRO A 59 -19.92 -13.69 2.27
CA PRO A 59 -19.03 -14.54 3.02
C PRO A 59 -17.58 -14.06 2.86
N ILE A 60 -16.87 -13.93 3.99
CA ILE A 60 -15.44 -13.67 4.00
C ILE A 60 -14.74 -14.96 3.54
N ALA A 61 -14.21 -14.96 2.32
CA ALA A 61 -13.51 -16.08 1.73
C ALA A 61 -12.09 -16.24 2.28
N PHE A 62 -11.44 -15.12 2.62
CA PHE A 62 -10.09 -15.08 3.19
C PHE A 62 -10.03 -14.10 4.36
N PHE A 63 -9.32 -14.49 5.41
CA PHE A 63 -9.09 -13.69 6.61
C PHE A 63 -7.64 -13.85 7.07
N GLU A 64 -6.97 -12.73 7.36
CA GLU A 64 -5.61 -12.72 7.89
C GLU A 64 -5.45 -11.57 8.89
N ALA A 65 -4.85 -11.86 10.05
CA ALA A 65 -4.50 -10.86 11.06
C ALA A 65 -2.98 -10.65 11.06
N GLN A 66 -2.52 -9.42 10.75
CA GLN A 66 -1.11 -9.14 10.47
C GLN A 66 -0.21 -9.12 11.70
N ILE A 67 -0.78 -9.09 12.92
CA ILE A 67 -0.01 -8.97 14.16
C ILE A 67 0.76 -10.25 14.50
N ARG A 68 0.28 -11.41 14.06
CA ARG A 68 0.95 -12.69 14.26
C ARG A 68 2.14 -12.73 13.30
N SER A 69 3.37 -12.81 13.82
CA SER A 69 4.61 -12.74 13.03
C SER A 69 4.70 -13.89 12.00
N GLU A 70 4.28 -15.08 12.41
CA GLU A 70 3.73 -16.09 11.52
C GLU A 70 2.39 -15.55 11.02
N LEU A 71 2.08 -15.32 9.75
CA LEU A 71 0.92 -14.56 9.20
C LEU A 71 1.26 -13.13 8.78
N SER A 72 2.27 -12.47 9.33
CA SER A 72 2.66 -11.14 8.85
C SER A 72 3.22 -11.24 7.43
N ARG A 73 2.60 -10.54 6.47
CA ARG A 73 3.05 -10.54 5.08
C ARG A 73 4.28 -9.66 4.89
N PRO A 74 5.31 -10.10 4.14
CA PRO A 74 6.37 -9.23 3.69
C PRO A 74 5.81 -8.03 2.91
N LEU A 75 6.42 -6.86 3.07
CA LEU A 75 6.01 -5.65 2.38
C LEU A 75 6.92 -5.37 1.18
N ALA A 76 6.35 -4.82 0.12
CA ALA A 76 7.08 -4.03 -0.87
C ALA A 76 6.68 -2.59 -0.69
N VAL A 77 7.63 -1.76 -0.28
CA VAL A 77 7.39 -0.35 0.05
C VAL A 77 8.13 0.52 -0.95
N VAL A 78 7.44 1.50 -1.52
CA VAL A 78 8.09 2.62 -2.22
C VAL A 78 8.01 3.85 -1.33
N PHE A 79 9.17 4.38 -0.93
CA PHE A 79 9.26 5.72 -0.38
C PHE A 79 9.28 6.72 -1.54
N ALA A 80 8.27 7.57 -1.62
CA ALA A 80 8.18 8.66 -2.60
C ALA A 80 8.49 9.98 -1.89
N LEU A 81 9.69 10.50 -2.13
CA LEU A 81 10.21 11.69 -1.47
C LEU A 81 9.98 12.90 -2.35
N ASP A 82 9.19 13.85 -1.86
CA ASP A 82 9.10 15.16 -2.49
C ASP A 82 10.44 15.87 -2.30
N THR A 83 11.03 16.33 -3.40
CA THR A 83 12.28 17.09 -3.42
C THR A 83 12.08 18.43 -4.12
N SER A 84 10.83 18.92 -4.18
CA SER A 84 10.50 20.24 -4.71
C SER A 84 10.97 21.37 -3.81
N GLY A 85 11.03 22.60 -4.35
CA GLY A 85 11.49 23.76 -3.58
C GLY A 85 10.57 24.17 -2.42
N SER A 86 9.35 23.64 -2.34
CA SER A 86 8.39 23.96 -1.28
C SER A 86 8.54 23.10 -0.03
N VAL A 87 9.29 21.99 -0.12
CA VAL A 87 9.62 21.12 1.00
C VAL A 87 11.05 21.42 1.49
N GLY A 88 11.16 21.87 2.73
CA GLY A 88 12.46 22.29 3.31
C GLY A 88 13.44 21.12 3.49
N PRO A 89 14.71 21.41 3.87
CA PRO A 89 15.77 20.41 3.94
C PRO A 89 15.64 19.52 5.19
N GLN A 90 14.74 18.53 5.14
CA GLN A 90 14.43 17.62 6.25
C GLN A 90 14.75 16.14 5.92
N ILE A 91 15.56 15.93 4.87
CA ILE A 91 15.86 14.58 4.35
C ILE A 91 16.66 13.74 5.34
N ALA A 92 17.49 14.34 6.21
CA ALA A 92 18.29 13.61 7.19
C ALA A 92 17.40 12.98 8.28
N GLU A 93 16.41 13.72 8.76
CA GLU A 93 15.45 13.27 9.76
C GLU A 93 14.51 12.19 9.16
N GLN A 94 14.06 12.39 7.92
CA GLN A 94 13.30 11.37 7.18
C GLN A 94 14.10 10.08 6.99
N GLN A 95 15.39 10.18 6.63
CA GLN A 95 16.28 9.03 6.49
C GLN A 95 16.41 8.25 7.81
N HIS A 96 16.59 8.96 8.93
CA HIS A 96 16.71 8.34 10.24
C HIS A 96 15.44 7.55 10.61
N ALA A 97 14.27 8.18 10.46
CA ALA A 97 13.00 7.54 10.75
C ALA A 97 12.67 6.37 9.81
N ALA A 98 13.03 6.47 8.52
CA ALA A 98 12.86 5.38 7.56
C ALA A 98 13.69 4.15 7.94
N ARG A 99 14.91 4.31 8.49
CA ARG A 99 15.71 3.16 8.97
C ARG A 99 15.02 2.44 10.12
N GLN A 100 14.39 3.18 11.03
CA GLN A 100 13.64 2.59 12.12
C GLN A 100 12.38 1.88 11.61
N PHE A 101 11.64 2.46 10.67
CA PHE A 101 10.53 1.79 10.01
C PHE A 101 10.95 0.42 9.43
N ILE A 102 12.08 0.37 8.71
CA ILE A 102 12.60 -0.88 8.13
C ILE A 102 12.84 -1.94 9.22
N SER A 103 13.33 -1.54 10.41
CA SER A 103 13.55 -2.47 11.52
C SER A 103 12.27 -2.95 12.23
N LEU A 104 11.16 -2.23 12.09
CA LEU A 104 9.89 -2.54 12.77
C LEU A 104 8.97 -3.46 11.96
N ILE A 105 9.26 -3.66 10.68
CA ILE A 105 8.44 -4.46 9.78
C ILE A 105 9.05 -5.84 9.47
N HIS A 106 8.30 -6.69 8.78
CA HIS A 106 8.70 -8.06 8.48
C HIS A 106 10.07 -8.14 7.78
N PRO A 107 11.03 -8.99 8.22
CA PRO A 107 12.39 -9.06 7.66
C PRO A 107 12.47 -9.38 6.16
N GLY A 108 11.50 -10.14 5.64
CA GLY A 108 11.37 -10.44 4.20
C GLY A 108 10.95 -9.25 3.32
N SER A 109 10.72 -8.07 3.90
CA SER A 109 10.26 -6.88 3.17
C SER A 109 11.34 -6.27 2.28
N VAL A 110 10.90 -5.59 1.22
CA VAL A 110 11.75 -4.87 0.27
C VAL A 110 11.30 -3.43 0.12
N PHE A 111 12.27 -2.58 -0.21
CA PHE A 111 12.09 -1.15 -0.25
C PHE A 111 12.70 -0.58 -1.52
N ALA A 112 12.01 0.38 -2.11
CA ALA A 112 12.51 1.22 -3.18
C ALA A 112 12.38 2.69 -2.76
N VAL A 113 13.22 3.55 -3.34
CA VAL A 113 13.21 5.00 -3.08
C VAL A 113 13.14 5.73 -4.40
N ILE A 114 12.13 6.58 -4.53
CA ILE A 114 12.00 7.55 -5.61
C ILE A 114 12.00 8.95 -5.01
N GLY A 115 12.56 9.91 -5.74
CA GLY A 115 12.40 11.33 -5.45
C GLY A 115 11.71 12.02 -6.61
N PHE A 116 10.93 13.04 -6.32
CA PHE A 116 10.17 13.74 -7.34
C PHE A 116 10.11 15.24 -7.12
N ASN A 117 10.15 15.94 -8.24
CA ASN A 117 9.93 17.37 -8.42
C ASN A 117 9.37 17.58 -9.83
N ASP A 118 10.00 18.42 -10.66
CA ASP A 118 9.67 18.54 -12.09
C ASP A 118 10.02 17.26 -12.86
N ARG A 119 10.85 16.39 -12.27
CA ARG A 119 11.23 15.07 -12.76
C ARG A 119 10.99 14.02 -11.68
N ILE A 120 10.85 12.77 -12.10
CA ILE A 120 10.76 11.62 -11.17
C ILE A 120 12.01 10.77 -11.36
N ARG A 121 12.79 10.58 -10.30
CA ARG A 121 14.04 9.82 -10.32
C ARG A 121 13.95 8.63 -9.37
N ILE A 122 14.40 7.47 -9.84
CA ILE A 122 14.53 6.27 -9.01
C ILE A 122 15.93 6.28 -8.42
N PHE A 123 16.05 6.47 -7.11
CA PHE A 123 17.33 6.45 -6.41
C PHE A 123 17.73 5.04 -6.00
N GLN A 124 16.77 4.14 -5.77
CA GLN A 124 17.01 2.75 -5.40
C GLN A 124 15.83 1.87 -5.83
N LYS A 125 16.11 0.82 -6.60
CA LYS A 125 15.15 -0.27 -6.88
C LYS A 125 14.98 -1.17 -5.64
N PHE A 126 13.99 -2.07 -5.66
CA PHE A 126 13.69 -2.94 -4.52
C PHE A 126 14.92 -3.67 -3.96
N THR A 127 15.18 -3.47 -2.67
CA THR A 127 16.24 -4.11 -1.90
C THR A 127 15.78 -4.32 -0.46
N SER A 128 16.30 -5.33 0.22
CA SER A 128 16.12 -5.52 1.67
C SER A 128 17.29 -4.96 2.49
N ASP A 129 18.31 -4.38 1.83
CA ASP A 129 19.49 -3.80 2.47
C ASP A 129 19.19 -2.37 2.99
N PRO A 130 19.13 -2.15 4.33
CA PRO A 130 18.83 -0.85 4.91
C PRO A 130 19.92 0.20 4.66
N VAL A 131 21.17 -0.21 4.41
CA VAL A 131 22.27 0.72 4.09
C VAL A 131 22.06 1.32 2.70
N ARG A 132 21.63 0.50 1.73
CA ARG A 132 21.30 0.99 0.38
C ARG A 132 20.12 1.97 0.39
N ILE A 133 19.11 1.70 1.21
CA ILE A 133 17.97 2.61 1.37
C ILE A 133 18.42 3.93 2.01
N ALA A 134 19.19 3.88 3.10
CA ALA A 134 19.72 5.07 3.74
C ALA A 134 20.52 5.95 2.76
N ARG A 135 21.42 5.36 1.97
CA ARG A 135 22.18 6.07 0.92
C ARG A 135 21.27 6.64 -0.18
N ALA A 136 20.13 6.02 -0.46
CA ALA A 136 19.20 6.51 -1.46
C ALA A 136 18.48 7.78 -0.99
N PHE A 137 18.08 7.84 0.29
CA PHE A 137 17.59 9.07 0.90
C PHE A 137 18.64 10.19 0.85
N GLU A 138 19.91 9.88 1.16
CA GLU A 138 21.00 10.87 1.07
C GLU A 138 21.18 11.45 -0.34
N ARG A 139 20.99 10.63 -1.38
CA ARG A 139 21.06 11.11 -2.77
C ARG A 139 19.81 11.90 -3.19
N ALA A 140 18.67 11.67 -2.55
CA ALA A 140 17.42 12.39 -2.81
C ALA A 140 17.38 13.79 -2.17
N ARG A 141 18.55 14.44 -1.98
CA ARG A 141 18.69 15.77 -1.37
C ARG A 141 18.69 16.92 -2.38
N GLU A 142 18.66 16.64 -3.69
CA GLU A 142 18.58 17.67 -4.71
C GLU A 142 17.21 18.34 -4.67
N VAL A 143 17.15 19.56 -4.10
CA VAL A 143 15.92 20.34 -3.92
C VAL A 143 15.73 21.32 -5.08
N GLY A 144 14.51 21.39 -5.63
CA GLY A 144 14.13 22.39 -6.62
C GLY A 144 13.02 21.90 -7.54
N GLY A 145 12.52 22.77 -8.43
CA GLY A 145 11.46 22.41 -9.38
C GLY A 145 10.05 22.45 -8.77
N ARG A 146 9.05 22.18 -9.62
CA ARG A 146 7.61 22.15 -9.25
C ARG A 146 7.20 20.74 -8.87
N THR A 147 6.20 20.58 -8.02
CA THR A 147 5.75 19.27 -7.56
C THR A 147 4.88 18.55 -8.61
N ARG A 148 5.24 17.29 -8.94
CA ARG A 148 4.47 16.33 -9.75
C ARG A 148 4.07 15.11 -8.93
N LEU A 149 3.29 15.36 -7.88
CA LEU A 149 2.88 14.38 -6.89
C LEU A 149 2.11 13.21 -7.52
N TYR A 150 1.10 13.47 -8.36
CA TYR A 150 0.28 12.41 -8.93
C TYR A 150 1.05 11.53 -9.92
N ASP A 151 1.90 12.13 -10.78
CA ASP A 151 2.77 11.35 -11.67
C ASP A 151 3.79 10.51 -10.87
N ALA A 152 4.28 11.01 -9.72
CA ALA A 152 5.20 10.28 -8.85
C ALA A 152 4.52 9.07 -8.18
N LEU A 153 3.29 9.23 -7.71
CA LEU A 153 2.48 8.14 -7.19
C LEU A 153 2.22 7.09 -8.28
N ASP A 154 1.90 7.52 -9.50
CA ASP A 154 1.71 6.61 -10.63
C ASP A 154 2.97 5.80 -10.97
N ARG A 155 4.12 6.47 -10.91
CA ARG A 155 5.42 5.82 -11.09
C ARG A 155 5.69 4.80 -9.99
N ALA A 156 5.38 5.12 -8.73
CA ALA A 156 5.51 4.19 -7.61
C ALA A 156 4.59 2.98 -7.74
N ILE A 157 3.32 3.18 -8.13
CA ILE A 157 2.35 2.10 -8.42
C ILE A 157 2.91 1.18 -9.52
N THR A 158 3.48 1.77 -10.58
CA THR A 158 4.09 1.02 -11.68
C THR A 158 5.28 0.18 -11.21
N LEU A 159 6.16 0.74 -10.37
CA LEU A 159 7.28 0.00 -9.77
C LEU A 159 6.78 -1.18 -8.92
N LEU A 160 5.79 -0.95 -8.05
CA LEU A 160 5.21 -2.00 -7.21
C LEU A 160 4.53 -3.10 -8.02
N SER A 161 3.90 -2.75 -9.14
CA SER A 161 3.16 -3.70 -9.98
C SER A 161 4.08 -4.53 -10.87
N ARG A 162 5.14 -3.93 -11.41
CA ARG A 162 6.03 -4.56 -12.40
C ARG A 162 7.28 -5.17 -11.78
N ASP A 163 7.90 -4.48 -10.82
CA ASP A 163 9.26 -4.79 -10.38
C ASP A 163 9.32 -5.38 -8.97
N ALA A 164 8.28 -5.23 -8.15
CA ALA A 164 8.27 -5.82 -6.82
C ALA A 164 8.12 -7.36 -6.88
N PRO A 165 8.78 -8.10 -5.96
CA PRO A 165 8.53 -9.52 -5.80
C PRO A 165 7.04 -9.77 -5.51
N ARG A 166 6.42 -10.72 -6.21
CA ARG A 166 5.02 -11.11 -5.95
C ARG A 166 4.88 -11.91 -4.66
N ARG A 167 5.89 -12.72 -4.35
CA ARG A 167 5.98 -13.55 -3.14
C ARG A 167 7.36 -13.45 -2.51
N ARG A 168 7.42 -13.57 -1.18
CA ARG A 168 8.61 -13.61 -0.34
C ARG A 168 8.29 -14.56 0.82
N ASP A 169 9.22 -15.43 1.19
CA ASP A 169 9.08 -16.36 2.32
C ASP A 169 7.76 -17.17 2.26
N GLY A 170 7.39 -17.64 1.07
CA GLY A 170 6.16 -18.40 0.84
C GLY A 170 4.86 -17.58 0.91
N ARG A 171 4.90 -16.28 1.21
CA ARG A 171 3.73 -15.40 1.36
C ARG A 171 3.62 -14.39 0.21
N THR A 172 2.40 -13.94 -0.08
CA THR A 172 2.17 -12.82 -1.01
C THR A 172 2.67 -11.53 -0.41
N VAL A 173 3.36 -10.71 -1.21
CA VAL A 173 3.86 -9.41 -0.76
C VAL A 173 2.71 -8.40 -0.71
N ARG A 174 2.64 -7.59 0.35
CA ARG A 174 1.70 -6.45 0.43
C ARG A 174 2.40 -5.19 -0.11
N ARG A 175 1.71 -4.41 -0.94
CA ARG A 175 2.30 -3.27 -1.65
C ARG A 175 1.88 -1.97 -0.98
N VAL A 176 2.87 -1.13 -0.65
CA VAL A 176 2.65 0.11 0.09
C VAL A 176 3.44 1.24 -0.55
N ILE A 177 2.83 2.41 -0.65
CA ILE A 177 3.54 3.67 -0.91
C ILE A 177 3.51 4.49 0.37
N ILE A 178 4.66 5.03 0.74
CA ILE A 178 4.77 6.07 1.76
C ILE A 178 5.27 7.32 1.04
N VAL A 179 4.38 8.29 0.81
CA VAL A 179 4.72 9.56 0.17
C VAL A 179 4.97 10.63 1.23
N ILE A 180 6.04 11.39 1.08
CA ILE A 180 6.41 12.49 1.98
C ILE A 180 6.41 13.76 1.13
N THR A 181 5.50 14.70 1.39
CA THR A 181 5.22 15.85 0.50
C THR A 181 4.51 16.96 1.27
N ASP A 182 4.52 18.19 0.75
CA ASP A 182 3.66 19.26 1.27
C ASP A 182 2.21 19.19 0.76
N GLY A 183 1.90 18.20 -0.09
CA GLY A 183 0.54 17.85 -0.52
C GLY A 183 0.01 18.69 -1.69
N PHE A 184 0.83 19.54 -2.32
CA PHE A 184 0.43 20.32 -3.48
C PHE A 184 0.93 19.70 -4.78
N ASP A 185 0.01 19.40 -5.68
CA ASP A 185 0.34 19.02 -7.06
C ASP A 185 0.22 20.26 -7.97
N TYR A 186 1.21 20.45 -8.86
CA TYR A 186 1.24 21.63 -9.74
C TYR A 186 1.27 21.32 -11.23
N THR A 187 1.86 20.19 -11.61
CA THR A 187 2.19 19.93 -13.03
C THR A 187 1.97 18.48 -13.44
N SER A 188 1.32 17.65 -12.60
CA SER A 188 1.05 16.27 -13.00
C SER A 188 0.13 16.19 -14.22
N THR A 189 0.38 15.19 -15.05
CA THR A 189 -0.45 14.91 -16.23
C THR A 189 -1.56 13.91 -15.93
N ILE A 190 -1.31 12.99 -14.99
CA ILE A 190 -2.33 12.05 -14.52
C ILE A 190 -3.26 12.71 -13.51
N SER A 191 -4.55 12.38 -13.58
CA SER A 191 -5.53 12.87 -12.60
C SER A 191 -5.46 12.06 -11.30
N HIS A 192 -5.87 12.68 -10.19
CA HIS A 192 -5.97 11.98 -8.91
C HIS A 192 -6.93 10.78 -8.94
N THR A 193 -8.02 10.87 -9.72
CA THR A 193 -8.98 9.78 -9.89
C THR A 193 -8.33 8.57 -10.55
N GLU A 194 -7.50 8.79 -11.57
CA GLU A 194 -6.77 7.71 -12.24
C GLU A 194 -5.70 7.09 -11.32
N VAL A 195 -5.01 7.90 -10.50
CA VAL A 195 -4.09 7.37 -9.48
C VAL A 195 -4.82 6.45 -8.50
N ILE A 196 -6.02 6.83 -8.03
CA ILE A 196 -6.86 5.99 -7.16
C ILE A 196 -7.22 4.68 -7.87
N HIS A 197 -7.68 4.76 -9.12
CA HIS A 197 -8.05 3.59 -9.91
C HIS A 197 -6.88 2.61 -10.05
N ARG A 198 -5.71 3.11 -10.47
CA ARG A 198 -4.51 2.29 -10.68
C ARG A 198 -3.95 1.72 -9.39
N ALA A 199 -3.97 2.49 -8.29
CA ALA A 199 -3.55 1.98 -6.98
C ALA A 199 -4.44 0.83 -6.51
N ASN A 200 -5.76 0.98 -6.63
CA ASN A 200 -6.71 -0.06 -6.25
C ASN A 200 -6.59 -1.32 -7.12
N ALA A 201 -6.42 -1.16 -8.43
CA ALA A 201 -6.20 -2.28 -9.36
C ALA A 201 -4.89 -3.03 -9.09
N ALA A 202 -3.90 -2.35 -8.51
CA ALA A 202 -2.60 -2.92 -8.15
C ALA A 202 -2.53 -3.41 -6.69
N ASP A 203 -3.62 -3.30 -5.91
CA ASP A 203 -3.64 -3.53 -4.46
C ASP A 203 -2.53 -2.77 -3.72
N VAL A 204 -2.40 -1.48 -4.01
CA VAL A 204 -1.43 -0.57 -3.40
C VAL A 204 -2.13 0.33 -2.39
N THR A 205 -1.67 0.26 -1.14
CA THR A 205 -2.11 1.17 -0.06
C THR A 205 -1.18 2.38 0.00
N ILE A 206 -1.73 3.60 -0.03
CA ILE A 206 -0.94 4.84 -0.04
C ILE A 206 -1.07 5.56 1.31
N TYR A 207 0.02 5.61 2.06
CA TYR A 207 0.19 6.46 3.23
C TYR A 207 0.88 7.76 2.84
N SER A 208 0.50 8.85 3.49
CA SER A 208 1.16 10.15 3.31
C SER A 208 1.71 10.69 4.62
N ILE A 209 2.85 11.37 4.53
CA ILE A 209 3.42 12.21 5.56
C ILE A 209 3.40 13.63 5.00
N THR A 210 2.41 14.43 5.41
CA THR A 210 2.23 15.80 4.96
C THR A 210 3.18 16.73 5.71
N LEU A 211 4.07 17.38 4.98
CA LEU A 211 4.98 18.41 5.47
C LEU A 211 4.31 19.80 5.45
N PRO A 212 4.73 20.75 6.30
CA PRO A 212 4.35 22.14 6.18
C PRO A 212 4.90 22.72 4.86
N SER A 213 4.04 23.35 4.07
CA SER A 213 4.48 24.04 2.85
C SER A 213 5.13 25.38 3.19
N TYR A 214 6.44 25.51 2.92
CA TYR A 214 7.18 26.74 3.21
C TYR A 214 6.69 27.96 2.41
N VAL A 215 5.96 27.72 1.31
CA VAL A 215 5.35 28.76 0.46
C VAL A 215 4.07 29.33 1.07
N LEU A 216 3.32 28.51 1.83
CA LEU A 216 2.00 28.88 2.37
C LEU A 216 2.02 29.17 3.88
N SER A 217 3.07 28.77 4.60
CA SER A 217 3.22 29.03 6.04
C SER A 217 3.58 30.50 6.33
N VAL A 218 2.61 31.42 6.19
CA VAL A 218 2.81 32.84 6.48
C VAL A 218 2.42 33.21 7.92
N THR A 219 1.56 32.44 8.62
CA THR A 219 1.01 32.90 9.93
C THR A 219 0.67 31.82 10.97
N GLY A 220 1.04 30.54 10.80
CA GLY A 220 0.78 29.56 11.85
C GLY A 220 1.32 28.15 11.59
N ARG A 221 1.62 27.42 12.67
CA ARG A 221 2.05 26.01 12.67
C ARG A 221 0.92 25.01 12.37
N ARG A 222 -0.29 25.48 12.07
CA ARG A 222 -1.46 24.62 11.90
C ARG A 222 -1.54 24.11 10.46
N ARG A 223 -1.68 22.79 10.30
CA ARG A 223 -1.86 22.13 9.00
C ARG A 223 -3.02 22.75 8.22
N VAL A 224 -2.74 23.21 7.00
CA VAL A 224 -3.75 23.67 6.05
C VAL A 224 -4.17 22.47 5.20
N PRO A 225 -5.48 22.24 4.97
CA PRO A 225 -5.93 21.22 4.02
C PRO A 225 -5.29 21.42 2.64
N THR A 226 -4.66 20.37 2.12
CA THR A 226 -3.87 20.35 0.89
C THR A 226 -4.67 19.78 -0.29
N LEU A 227 -4.13 19.87 -1.51
CA LEU A 227 -4.72 19.20 -2.66
C LEU A 227 -4.71 17.67 -2.51
N LEU A 228 -3.73 17.12 -1.80
CA LEU A 228 -3.70 15.71 -1.45
C LEU A 228 -4.88 15.32 -0.54
N ASP A 229 -5.25 16.16 0.43
CA ASP A 229 -6.45 15.93 1.26
C ASP A 229 -7.73 15.92 0.42
N ALA A 230 -7.91 16.96 -0.40
CA ALA A 230 -9.09 17.12 -1.24
C ALA A 230 -9.23 16.00 -2.29
N SER A 231 -8.11 15.47 -2.80
CA SER A 231 -8.09 14.41 -3.80
C SER A 231 -8.70 13.09 -3.31
N GLY A 232 -8.66 12.85 -2.00
CA GLY A 232 -9.07 11.59 -1.40
C GLY A 232 -8.19 10.37 -1.73
N ILE A 233 -7.03 10.55 -2.39
CA ILE A 233 -6.13 9.45 -2.80
C ILE A 233 -5.80 8.51 -1.62
N VAL A 234 -5.32 9.09 -0.53
CA VAL A 234 -4.86 8.35 0.66
C VAL A 234 -6.01 7.54 1.26
N ARG A 235 -7.17 8.19 1.48
CA ARG A 235 -8.36 7.55 2.05
C ARG A 235 -8.98 6.48 1.14
N GLN A 236 -8.97 6.69 -0.18
CA GLN A 236 -9.62 5.78 -1.13
C GLN A 236 -8.74 4.59 -1.55
N THR A 237 -7.44 4.66 -1.29
CA THR A 237 -6.49 3.53 -1.43
C THR A 237 -6.18 2.88 -0.08
N GLY A 238 -6.57 3.53 1.01
CA GLY A 238 -6.70 2.92 2.32
C GLY A 238 -5.57 3.08 3.27
N GLY A 239 -4.70 4.03 2.97
CA GLY A 239 -3.76 4.51 3.96
C GLY A 239 -4.37 5.61 4.80
N ARG A 240 -3.48 6.25 5.54
CA ARG A 240 -3.76 7.39 6.41
C ARG A 240 -2.76 8.50 6.12
N ASP A 241 -3.23 9.72 6.26
CA ASP A 241 -2.36 10.89 6.29
C ASP A 241 -1.84 11.14 7.71
N PHE A 242 -0.55 11.44 7.78
CA PHE A 242 0.14 11.85 8.99
C PHE A 242 0.69 13.25 8.78
N SER A 243 0.40 14.16 9.71
CA SER A 243 0.98 15.50 9.69
C SER A 243 2.36 15.49 10.35
N ALA A 244 3.38 16.00 9.67
CA ALA A 244 4.70 16.25 10.23
C ALA A 244 4.79 17.74 10.65
N GLU A 245 4.12 18.10 11.74
CA GLU A 245 4.19 19.48 12.27
C GLU A 245 5.57 19.80 12.86
N GLU A 246 6.28 18.76 13.29
CA GLU A 246 7.61 18.81 13.86
C GLU A 246 8.63 18.16 12.91
N ARG A 247 9.92 18.46 13.10
CA ARG A 247 11.01 17.78 12.37
C ARG A 247 11.30 16.37 12.87
N ASP A 248 10.47 15.84 13.78
CA ASP A 248 10.58 14.45 14.24
C ASP A 248 9.64 13.52 13.46
N PHE A 249 10.22 12.79 12.52
CA PHE A 249 9.51 11.80 11.71
C PHE A 249 9.37 10.44 12.40
N MET A 250 10.13 10.21 13.48
CA MET A 250 10.21 8.90 14.11
C MET A 250 8.87 8.41 14.66
N PRO A 251 8.07 9.21 15.39
CA PRO A 251 6.75 8.80 15.85
C PRO A 251 5.81 8.46 14.69
N ILE A 252 5.90 9.21 13.58
CA ILE A 252 5.05 9.03 12.40
C ILE A 252 5.35 7.68 11.73
N PHE A 253 6.61 7.41 11.44
CA PHE A 253 7.01 6.14 10.83
C PHE A 253 6.70 4.94 11.74
N ARG A 254 6.88 5.10 13.06
CA ARG A 254 6.47 4.07 14.03
C ARG A 254 4.97 3.82 13.95
N ALA A 255 4.15 4.87 13.96
CA ALA A 255 2.70 4.75 13.89
C ALA A 255 2.22 4.11 12.57
N ILE A 256 2.89 4.38 11.43
CA ILE A 256 2.63 3.69 10.17
C ILE A 256 2.95 2.19 10.28
N ALA A 257 4.11 1.83 10.86
CA ALA A 257 4.49 0.43 11.04
C ALA A 257 3.52 -0.32 11.96
N GLU A 258 3.11 0.31 13.06
CA GLU A 258 2.14 -0.23 14.02
C GLU A 258 0.77 -0.43 13.36
N GLU A 259 0.30 0.55 12.58
CA GLU A 259 -0.95 0.44 11.83
C GLU A 259 -0.94 -0.71 10.82
N ILE A 260 0.15 -0.82 10.05
CA ILE A 260 0.34 -1.91 9.09
C ILE A 260 0.29 -3.26 9.81
N ARG A 261 0.96 -3.40 10.95
CA ARG A 261 0.98 -4.63 11.76
C ARG A 261 -0.35 -4.93 12.44
N ALA A 262 -1.11 -3.90 12.79
CA ALA A 262 -2.42 -4.03 13.42
C ALA A 262 -3.57 -4.32 12.45
N SER A 263 -3.30 -4.28 11.14
CA SER A 263 -4.34 -4.47 10.13
C SER A 263 -4.79 -5.93 9.99
N TYR A 264 -6.04 -6.09 9.58
CA TYR A 264 -6.64 -7.33 9.11
C TYR A 264 -6.82 -7.26 7.59
N THR A 265 -6.69 -8.39 6.91
CA THR A 265 -6.99 -8.51 5.48
C THR A 265 -8.20 -9.42 5.31
N LEU A 266 -9.27 -8.87 4.73
CA LEU A 266 -10.49 -9.59 4.36
C LEU A 266 -10.54 -9.72 2.84
N ALA A 267 -10.93 -10.87 2.31
CA ALA A 267 -11.30 -10.98 0.91
C ALA A 267 -12.59 -11.74 0.73
N TYR A 268 -13.35 -11.39 -0.31
CA TYR A 268 -14.60 -12.03 -0.67
C TYR A 268 -14.72 -12.11 -2.20
N TYR A 269 -15.58 -13.01 -2.68
CA TYR A 269 -15.94 -13.09 -4.09
C TYR A 269 -17.17 -12.21 -4.32
N PRO A 270 -17.10 -11.19 -5.20
CA PRO A 270 -18.30 -10.49 -5.64
C PRO A 270 -19.27 -11.42 -6.36
N PRO A 271 -20.58 -11.07 -6.35
CA PRO A 271 -21.59 -11.70 -7.20
C PRO A 271 -21.11 -11.76 -8.66
N LEU A 272 -21.41 -12.85 -9.35
CA LEU A 272 -20.90 -13.12 -10.70
C LEU A 272 -21.29 -11.99 -11.68
N GLU A 273 -22.54 -11.54 -11.57
CA GLU A 273 -23.13 -10.45 -12.34
C GLU A 273 -22.44 -9.10 -12.13
N HIS A 274 -21.73 -8.92 -11.01
CA HIS A 274 -21.04 -7.67 -10.65
C HIS A 274 -19.54 -7.70 -10.98
N ARG A 275 -18.99 -8.84 -11.43
CA ARG A 275 -17.54 -8.95 -11.67
C ARG A 275 -17.07 -8.14 -12.88
N GLN A 276 -17.96 -7.89 -13.85
CA GLN A 276 -17.63 -7.27 -15.13
C GLN A 276 -18.73 -6.32 -15.66
N ASP A 277 -19.51 -5.70 -14.77
CA ASP A 277 -20.64 -4.84 -15.18
C ASP A 277 -20.24 -3.38 -15.50
N GLY A 278 -18.96 -3.03 -15.37
CA GLY A 278 -18.48 -1.67 -15.57
C GLY A 278 -18.93 -0.66 -14.50
N ARG A 279 -19.55 -1.10 -13.40
CA ARG A 279 -20.12 -0.21 -12.37
C ARG A 279 -19.28 -0.17 -11.09
N PHE A 280 -19.48 0.89 -10.32
CA PHE A 280 -18.87 1.02 -9.01
C PHE A 280 -19.71 0.27 -7.98
N HIS A 281 -19.06 -0.62 -7.22
CA HIS A 281 -19.66 -1.38 -6.14
C HIS A 281 -19.10 -0.93 -4.80
N GLN A 282 -19.99 -0.65 -3.85
CA GLN A 282 -19.65 -0.27 -2.50
C GLN A 282 -19.27 -1.51 -1.68
N ILE A 283 -18.26 -1.35 -0.82
CA ILE A 283 -17.90 -2.33 0.19
C ILE A 283 -18.00 -1.66 1.55
N THR A 284 -18.68 -2.32 2.49
CA THR A 284 -18.76 -1.87 3.88
C THR A 284 -18.30 -3.00 4.78
N VAL A 285 -17.39 -2.70 5.70
CA VAL A 285 -16.98 -3.64 6.75
C VAL A 285 -17.41 -3.09 8.10
N THR A 286 -18.07 -3.91 8.89
CA THR A 286 -18.39 -3.64 10.29
C THR A 286 -17.82 -4.71 11.19
N VAL A 287 -17.72 -4.42 12.48
CA VAL A 287 -17.37 -5.40 13.52
C VAL A 287 -18.55 -5.57 14.46
N ARG A 288 -18.78 -6.80 14.89
CA ARG A 288 -19.89 -7.17 15.77
C ARG A 288 -19.62 -6.78 17.23
N ARG A 289 -18.34 -6.70 17.62
CA ARG A 289 -17.95 -6.30 18.98
C ARG A 289 -18.31 -4.81 19.19
N PRO A 290 -19.15 -4.48 20.20
CA PRO A 290 -19.60 -3.11 20.41
C PRO A 290 -18.47 -2.19 20.87
N GLY A 291 -18.61 -0.89 20.62
CA GLY A 291 -17.65 0.13 21.04
C GLY A 291 -16.38 0.22 20.18
N LEU A 292 -16.26 -0.61 19.15
CA LEU A 292 -15.12 -0.59 18.23
C LEU A 292 -15.36 0.29 17.00
N MET A 293 -14.30 0.96 16.57
CA MET A 293 -14.30 1.78 15.36
C MET A 293 -13.54 1.08 14.24
N VAL A 294 -14.21 0.86 13.11
CA VAL A 294 -13.63 0.23 11.92
C VAL A 294 -13.12 1.28 10.96
N ARG A 295 -11.86 1.16 10.57
CA ARG A 295 -11.28 1.88 9.42
C ARG A 295 -10.92 0.90 8.32
N GLN A 296 -11.66 0.95 7.23
CA GLN A 296 -11.41 0.13 6.03
C GLN A 296 -10.59 0.89 4.98
N SER A 297 -9.79 0.15 4.24
CA SER A 297 -8.83 0.67 3.26
C SER A 297 -9.49 1.12 1.95
N ARG A 298 -10.52 0.42 1.47
CA ARG A 298 -11.31 0.84 0.32
C ARG A 298 -12.79 0.78 0.63
N ARG A 299 -13.56 1.74 0.13
CA ARG A 299 -15.02 1.82 0.27
C ARG A 299 -15.78 1.18 -0.88
N GLY A 300 -15.07 0.66 -1.87
CA GLY A 300 -15.64 0.09 -3.07
C GLY A 300 -14.60 -0.07 -4.17
N TYR A 301 -15.05 -0.48 -5.34
CA TYR A 301 -14.22 -0.65 -6.55
C TYR A 301 -15.08 -0.49 -7.80
N LEU A 302 -14.46 -0.07 -8.90
CA LEU A 302 -15.07 -0.07 -10.23
C LEU A 302 -14.80 -1.43 -10.87
N ALA A 303 -15.86 -2.20 -11.16
CA ALA A 303 -15.74 -3.43 -11.93
C ALA A 303 -15.30 -3.11 -13.37
N PRO A 304 -14.45 -3.94 -14.00
CA PRO A 304 -14.13 -3.78 -15.42
C PRO A 304 -15.39 -3.94 -16.28
N PRO A 305 -15.46 -3.34 -17.47
CA PRO A 305 -16.50 -3.68 -18.44
C PRO A 305 -16.24 -5.09 -19.03
N GLY A 306 -17.32 -5.85 -19.22
CA GLY A 306 -17.32 -7.18 -19.86
C GLY A 306 -17.17 -7.14 -21.37
#